data_AF-A0A938L8T9-F1
#
_entry.id   AF-A0A938L8T9-F1
#
_cell.length_a   1.000
_cell.length_b   1.000
_cell.length_c   1.000
_cell.angle_alpha   90.00
_cell.angle_beta   90.00
_cell.angle_gamma   90.00
#
_symmetry.space_group_name_H-M   'P 1'
#
loop_
_entity.id
_entity.type
_entity.pdbx_description
1 polymer ?
#
loop_
_entity_poly.entity_id
_entity_poly.type
_entity_poly.pdbx_seq_one_letter_code
_entity_poly.pdbx_strand_id
1 'polypeptide(L)'
;MNAAATQQTNEQSKRYFTLAEANQRLPLVRAIVSDIVDLFRDVTERRQRLIELVERNQLGSKRVASPYTEELEQMQVDIQADVEKLNGFAQELAELGTELKDPNIGLVDFPTLIDGREAYLCWKLGEPEIGFWHELTAGFQGRQSVDGLKPQPRSQVPSLKSQI
;
A
#
# COMPACT_ATOMS: atom_id res chain seq x y z
N MET A 1 -19.73 8.12 35.43
CA MET A 1 -19.99 9.06 34.32
C MET A 1 -19.04 8.65 33.20
N ASN A 2 -19.52 7.83 32.26
CA ASN A 2 -18.68 7.23 31.22
C ASN A 2 -18.85 8.03 29.92
N ALA A 3 -17.75 8.59 29.43
CA ALA A 3 -17.64 9.03 28.04
C ALA A 3 -16.53 8.20 27.40
N ALA A 4 -16.89 7.02 26.91
CA ALA A 4 -16.08 6.31 25.94
C ALA A 4 -16.21 7.08 24.63
N ALA A 5 -15.14 7.76 24.23
CA ALA A 5 -15.01 8.33 22.91
C ALA A 5 -14.93 7.17 21.91
N THR A 6 -16.09 6.81 21.36
CA THR A 6 -16.21 5.87 20.25
C THR A 6 -15.39 6.40 19.08
N GLN A 7 -14.34 5.67 18.75
CA GLN A 7 -13.57 5.82 17.52
C GLN A 7 -14.57 5.78 16.36
N GLN A 8 -14.79 6.92 15.72
CA GLN A 8 -15.45 6.99 14.41
C GLN A 8 -14.47 6.36 13.42
N THR A 9 -14.57 5.04 13.23
CA THR A 9 -13.91 4.35 12.15
C THR A 9 -14.45 4.93 10.84
N ASN A 10 -13.54 5.17 9.92
CA ASN A 10 -13.79 5.65 8.58
C ASN A 10 -14.58 4.56 7.81
N GLU A 11 -15.88 4.43 8.09
CA GLU A 11 -16.87 3.60 7.38
C GLU A 11 -17.18 4.20 6.00
N GLN A 12 -16.16 4.66 5.28
CA GLN A 12 -16.23 4.97 3.86
C GLN A 12 -16.30 3.64 3.10
N SER A 13 -17.51 3.07 3.07
CA SER A 13 -17.97 1.97 2.22
C SER A 13 -16.88 1.01 1.71
N LYS A 14 -16.32 0.19 2.60
CA LYS A 14 -15.39 -0.89 2.21
C LYS A 14 -16.06 -1.78 1.17
N ARG A 15 -15.43 -1.90 0.00
CA ARG A 15 -15.84 -2.86 -1.03
C ARG A 15 -15.18 -4.20 -0.73
N TYR A 16 -16.01 -5.23 -0.53
CA TYR A 16 -15.51 -6.59 -0.43
C TYR A 16 -15.44 -7.24 -1.81
N PHE A 17 -14.50 -8.16 -1.98
CA PHE A 17 -14.22 -8.85 -3.23
C PHE A 17 -14.38 -10.36 -3.08
N THR A 18 -14.90 -11.01 -4.12
CA THR A 18 -14.66 -12.44 -4.32
C THR A 18 -13.24 -12.66 -4.85
N LEU A 19 -12.69 -13.86 -4.69
CA LEU A 19 -11.38 -14.22 -5.26
C LEU A 19 -11.33 -13.96 -6.77
N ALA A 20 -12.38 -14.32 -7.50
CA ALA A 20 -12.47 -14.11 -8.94
C ALA A 20 -12.44 -12.62 -9.31
N GLU A 21 -13.15 -11.76 -8.57
CA GLU A 21 -13.16 -10.32 -8.81
C GLU A 21 -11.82 -9.67 -8.49
N ALA A 22 -11.18 -10.09 -7.40
CA ALA A 22 -9.86 -9.59 -7.04
C ALA A 22 -8.83 -9.99 -8.13
N ASN A 23 -8.87 -11.23 -8.61
CA ASN A 23 -8.03 -11.68 -9.73
C ASN A 23 -8.27 -10.90 -11.03
N GLN A 24 -9.51 -10.50 -11.32
CA GLN A 24 -9.83 -9.65 -12.49
C GLN A 24 -9.24 -8.24 -12.40
N ARG A 25 -8.93 -7.74 -11.18
CA ARG A 25 -8.31 -6.42 -10.98
C ARG A 25 -6.78 -6.45 -11.11
N LEU A 26 -6.18 -7.64 -11.03
CA LEU A 26 -4.72 -7.77 -11.02
C LEU A 26 -3.99 -7.16 -12.21
N PRO A 27 -4.51 -7.12 -13.46
CA PRO A 27 -3.80 -6.46 -14.55
C PRO A 27 -3.49 -4.98 -14.25
N LEU A 28 -4.45 -4.23 -13.72
CA LEU A 28 -4.27 -2.83 -13.36
C LEU A 28 -3.48 -2.68 -12.05
N VAL A 29 -3.83 -3.46 -11.02
CA VAL A 29 -3.13 -3.43 -9.73
C VAL A 29 -1.65 -3.76 -9.90
N ARG A 30 -1.31 -4.72 -10.76
CA ARG A 30 0.08 -5.09 -11.06
C ARG A 30 0.87 -3.94 -11.66
N ALA A 31 0.29 -3.17 -12.57
CA ALA A 31 0.95 -2.01 -13.16
C ALA A 31 1.28 -0.96 -12.08
N ILE A 32 0.27 -0.55 -11.30
CA ILE A 32 0.42 0.45 -10.25
C ILE A 32 1.42 -0.01 -9.17
N VAL A 33 1.32 -1.27 -8.73
CA VAL A 33 2.22 -1.82 -7.71
C VAL A 33 3.66 -1.93 -8.22
N SER A 34 3.87 -2.21 -9.51
CA SER A 34 5.21 -2.18 -10.12
C SER A 34 5.81 -0.78 -10.03
N ASP A 35 5.03 0.25 -10.41
CA ASP A 35 5.48 1.64 -10.35
C ASP A 35 5.78 2.08 -8.91
N ILE A 36 4.96 1.65 -7.94
CA ILE A 36 5.21 1.86 -6.51
C ILE A 36 6.54 1.25 -6.09
N VAL A 37 6.79 -0.02 -6.39
CA VAL A 37 8.00 -0.74 -5.95
C VAL A 37 9.25 -0.08 -6.51
N ASP A 38 9.26 0.25 -7.80
CA ASP A 38 10.40 0.89 -8.44
C ASP A 38 10.65 2.30 -7.87
N LEU A 39 9.60 3.13 -7.75
CA LEU A 39 9.74 4.48 -7.21
C LEU A 39 10.12 4.48 -5.72
N PHE A 40 9.57 3.55 -4.93
CA PHE A 40 9.87 3.43 -3.50
C PHE A 40 11.34 3.06 -3.27
N ARG A 41 11.89 2.14 -4.08
CA ARG A 41 13.33 1.81 -4.06
C ARG A 41 14.16 3.06 -4.33
N ASP A 42 13.86 3.78 -5.42
CA ASP A 42 14.63 4.95 -5.84
C ASP A 42 14.55 6.11 -4.83
N VAL A 43 13.39 6.31 -4.19
CA VAL A 43 13.21 7.29 -3.10
C VAL A 43 14.02 6.89 -1.88
N THR A 44 13.96 5.63 -1.47
CA THR A 44 14.71 5.11 -0.32
C THR A 44 16.21 5.28 -0.51
N GLU A 45 16.73 4.91 -1.68
CA GLU A 45 18.15 5.05 -2.01
C GLU A 45 18.60 6.52 -2.05
N ARG A 46 17.81 7.42 -2.62
CA ARG A 46 18.13 8.86 -2.64
C ARG A 46 18.08 9.48 -1.25
N ARG A 47 17.12 9.09 -0.41
CA ARG A 47 17.05 9.54 1.00
C ARG A 47 18.28 9.10 1.79
N GLN A 48 18.70 7.84 1.63
CA GLN A 48 19.90 7.33 2.30
C GLN A 48 21.16 8.11 1.86
N ARG A 49 21.32 8.33 0.55
CA ARG A 49 22.44 9.14 0.03
C ARG A 49 22.43 10.58 0.57
N LEU A 50 21.26 11.21 0.63
CA LEU A 50 21.12 12.55 1.18
C LEU A 50 21.58 12.61 2.65
N ILE A 51 21.17 11.65 3.48
CA ILE A 51 21.59 11.56 4.89
C ILE A 51 23.10 11.48 4.99
N GLU A 52 23.75 10.59 4.23
CA GLU A 52 25.21 10.44 4.24
C GLU A 52 25.94 11.72 3.82
N LEU A 53 25.44 12.44 2.81
CA LEU A 53 26.03 13.69 2.35
C LEU A 53 25.90 14.81 3.40
N VAL A 54 24.74 14.88 4.08
CA VAL A 54 24.49 15.83 5.16
C VAL A 54 25.38 15.55 6.37
N GLU A 55 25.52 14.28 6.78
CA GLU A 55 26.38 13.87 7.91
C GLU A 55 27.86 14.16 7.64
N ARG A 56 28.37 13.81 6.45
CA ARG A 56 29.75 14.13 6.05
C ARG A 56 30.03 15.63 6.09
N ASN A 57 29.05 16.44 5.69
CA ASN A 57 29.17 17.90 5.71
C ASN A 57 29.17 18.47 7.14
N GLN A 58 28.44 17.87 8.08
CA GLN A 58 28.44 18.31 9.49
C GLN A 58 29.75 17.98 10.22
N LEU A 59 30.41 16.87 9.86
CA LEU A 59 31.69 16.45 10.44
C LEU A 59 32.90 17.23 9.87
N GLY A 60 32.78 17.76 8.65
CA GLY A 60 33.77 18.63 8.03
C GLY A 60 33.62 20.08 8.49
N SER A 61 34.50 20.55 9.38
CA SER A 61 34.53 21.96 9.79
C SER A 61 34.84 22.89 8.60
N LYS A 62 33.81 23.40 7.92
CA LYS A 62 33.71 24.78 7.40
C LYS A 62 32.33 25.05 6.81
N ARG A 63 31.57 25.90 7.51
CA ARG A 63 30.45 26.66 6.95
C ARG A 63 30.97 27.52 5.80
N VAL A 64 30.87 27.04 4.58
CA VAL A 64 30.88 27.87 3.38
C VAL A 64 29.58 27.55 2.68
N ALA A 65 28.71 28.55 2.51
CA ALA A 65 27.60 28.48 1.57
C ALA A 65 28.23 28.24 0.19
N SER A 66 28.25 26.97 -0.20
CA SER A 66 28.90 26.44 -1.39
C SER A 66 27.77 25.96 -2.32
N PRO A 67 27.94 25.93 -3.65
CA PRO A 67 27.00 25.29 -4.60
C PRO A 67 26.48 23.90 -4.17
N TYR A 68 27.19 23.24 -3.25
CA TYR A 68 26.76 22.04 -2.54
C TYR A 68 25.43 22.18 -1.74
N THR A 69 25.04 23.38 -1.28
CA THR A 69 23.74 23.57 -0.59
C THR A 69 22.56 23.55 -1.56
N GLU A 70 22.72 24.15 -2.74
CA GLU A 70 21.66 24.16 -3.77
C GLU A 70 21.42 22.75 -4.33
N GLU A 71 22.48 21.95 -4.52
CA GLU A 71 22.34 20.54 -4.93
C GLU A 71 21.58 19.71 -3.88
N LEU A 72 21.87 19.90 -2.58
CA LEU A 72 21.16 19.21 -1.50
C LEU A 72 19.70 19.64 -1.40
N GLU A 73 19.41 20.93 -1.58
CA GLU A 73 18.04 21.46 -1.63
C GLU A 73 17.27 20.88 -2.82
N GLN A 74 17.89 20.82 -4.01
CA GLN A 74 17.27 20.22 -5.19
C GLN A 74 16.98 18.72 -4.97
N MET A 75 17.92 17.98 -4.39
CA MET A 75 17.70 16.57 -4.05
C MET A 75 16.51 16.40 -3.09
N GLN A 76 16.33 17.29 -2.11
CA GLN A 76 15.19 17.27 -1.20
C GLN A 76 13.88 17.52 -1.93
N VAL A 77 13.84 18.51 -2.83
CA VAL A 77 12.67 18.82 -3.67
C VAL A 77 12.28 17.62 -4.52
N ASP A 78 13.24 16.98 -5.20
CA ASP A 78 12.99 15.83 -6.06
C ASP A 78 12.46 14.62 -5.25
N ILE A 79 13.05 14.36 -4.08
CA ILE A 79 12.58 13.30 -3.16
C ILE A 79 11.16 13.59 -2.69
N GLN A 80 10.83 14.85 -2.40
CA GLN A 80 9.50 15.25 -1.95
C GLN A 80 8.46 15.06 -3.05
N ALA A 81 8.76 15.48 -4.27
CA ALA A 81 7.89 15.28 -5.43
C ALA A 81 7.61 13.78 -5.70
N ASP A 82 8.61 12.92 -5.53
CA ASP A 82 8.41 11.48 -5.73
C ASP A 82 7.65 10.81 -4.58
N VAL A 83 7.74 11.33 -3.35
CA VAL A 83 6.84 10.90 -2.27
C VAL A 83 5.39 11.28 -2.55
N GLU A 84 5.15 12.45 -3.14
CA GLU A 84 3.80 12.84 -3.56
C GLU A 84 3.24 11.91 -4.65
N LYS A 85 4.07 11.50 -5.61
CA LYS A 85 3.69 10.48 -6.61
C LYS A 85 3.38 9.13 -5.97
N LEU A 86 4.18 8.66 -5.01
CA LEU A 86 3.90 7.43 -4.25
C LEU A 86 2.55 7.49 -3.53
N ASN A 87 2.23 8.64 -2.92
CA ASN A 87 0.93 8.85 -2.28
C ASN A 87 -0.21 8.82 -3.30
N GLY A 88 0.00 9.36 -4.51
CA GLY A 88 -0.94 9.26 -5.62
C GLY A 88 -1.23 7.82 -6.01
N PHE A 89 -0.20 6.99 -6.22
CA PHE A 89 -0.39 5.57 -6.51
C PHE A 89 -1.10 4.80 -5.38
N ALA A 90 -0.76 5.10 -4.12
CA ALA A 90 -1.44 4.49 -2.98
C ALA A 90 -2.92 4.87 -2.93
N GLN A 91 -3.27 6.11 -3.29
CA GLN A 91 -4.65 6.55 -3.42
C GLN A 91 -5.37 5.84 -4.58
N GLU A 92 -4.73 5.70 -5.75
CA GLU A 92 -5.30 4.96 -6.88
C GLU A 92 -5.63 3.51 -6.49
N LEU A 93 -4.74 2.83 -5.76
CA LEU A 93 -5.02 1.50 -5.22
C LEU A 93 -6.22 1.50 -4.26
N ALA A 94 -6.31 2.48 -3.36
CA ALA A 94 -7.42 2.61 -2.43
C ALA A 94 -8.76 2.82 -3.17
N GLU A 95 -8.78 3.64 -4.23
CA GLU A 95 -9.94 3.85 -5.09
C GLU A 95 -10.36 2.57 -5.85
N LEU A 96 -9.40 1.69 -6.17
CA LEU A 96 -9.68 0.36 -6.68
C LEU A 96 -10.20 -0.61 -5.62
N GLY A 97 -10.23 -0.22 -4.34
CA GLY A 97 -10.63 -1.05 -3.20
C GLY A 97 -9.51 -1.96 -2.69
N THR A 98 -8.25 -1.63 -3.00
CA THR A 98 -7.06 -2.39 -2.64
C THR A 98 -6.25 -1.64 -1.59
N GLU A 99 -5.71 -2.35 -0.60
CA GLU A 99 -4.91 -1.76 0.48
C GLU A 99 -3.43 -2.09 0.27
N LEU A 100 -2.58 -1.07 0.07
CA LEU A 100 -1.13 -1.24 0.03
C LEU A 100 -0.59 -1.59 1.43
N LYS A 101 0.14 -2.69 1.55
CA LYS A 101 0.69 -3.18 2.83
C LYS A 101 2.19 -3.06 2.94
N ASP A 102 2.91 -3.35 1.86
CA ASP A 102 4.36 -3.19 1.83
C ASP A 102 4.80 -2.71 0.43
N PRO A 103 5.19 -1.44 0.29
CA PRO A 103 5.64 -0.88 -1.00
C PRO A 103 6.99 -1.42 -1.45
N ASN A 104 7.81 -1.99 -0.56
CA ASN A 104 9.13 -2.51 -0.93
C ASN A 104 9.03 -3.82 -1.71
N ILE A 105 8.07 -4.67 -1.35
CA ILE A 105 7.87 -5.97 -2.00
C ILE A 105 6.62 -6.03 -2.88
N GLY A 106 5.87 -4.93 -2.96
CA GLY A 106 4.62 -4.85 -3.71
C GLY A 106 3.52 -5.72 -3.12
N LEU A 107 3.35 -5.67 -1.80
CA LEU A 107 2.31 -6.41 -1.09
C LEU A 107 1.02 -5.60 -0.99
N VAL A 108 -0.09 -6.19 -1.42
CA VAL A 108 -1.41 -5.58 -1.32
C VAL A 108 -2.47 -6.57 -0.85
N ASP A 109 -3.50 -6.03 -0.22
CA ASP A 109 -4.64 -6.80 0.28
C ASP A 109 -5.94 -6.31 -0.35
N PHE A 110 -6.84 -7.25 -0.65
CA PHE A 110 -8.22 -6.98 -1.05
C PHE A 110 -9.15 -7.40 0.09
N PRO A 111 -10.00 -6.49 0.62
CA PRO A 111 -11.01 -6.87 1.60
C PRO A 111 -11.93 -7.96 1.03
N THR A 112 -12.19 -9.00 1.81
CA THR A 112 -13.09 -10.09 1.44
C THR A 112 -13.93 -10.52 2.63
N LEU A 113 -14.93 -11.36 2.38
CA LEU A 113 -15.65 -12.10 3.39
C LEU A 113 -15.33 -13.58 3.20
N ILE A 114 -15.10 -14.33 4.27
CA ILE A 114 -14.93 -15.78 4.26
C ILE A 114 -15.84 -16.35 5.34
N ASP A 115 -16.80 -17.18 4.94
CA ASP A 115 -17.87 -17.69 5.81
C ASP A 115 -18.59 -16.56 6.59
N GLY A 116 -18.83 -15.41 5.93
CA GLY A 116 -19.47 -14.24 6.52
C GLY A 116 -18.60 -13.43 7.49
N ARG A 117 -17.32 -13.78 7.66
CA ARG A 117 -16.35 -13.05 8.49
C ARG A 117 -15.40 -12.26 7.60
N GLU A 118 -15.02 -11.06 8.03
CA GLU A 118 -14.03 -10.27 7.30
C GLU A 118 -12.68 -10.96 7.27
N ALA A 119 -12.03 -10.85 6.11
CA ALA A 119 -10.69 -11.33 5.86
C ALA A 119 -10.05 -10.48 4.75
N TYR A 120 -8.79 -10.77 4.42
CA TYR A 120 -8.10 -10.18 3.29
C TYR A 120 -7.61 -11.27 2.35
N LEU A 121 -7.77 -11.04 1.05
CA LEU A 121 -7.08 -11.75 0.00
C LEU A 121 -5.75 -11.04 -0.26
N CYS A 122 -4.66 -11.77 -0.28
CA CYS A 122 -3.32 -11.21 -0.24
C CYS A 122 -2.59 -11.53 -1.55
N TRP A 123 -2.04 -10.50 -2.19
CA TRP A 123 -1.27 -10.63 -3.43
C TRP A 123 0.07 -9.92 -3.30
N LYS A 124 1.12 -10.56 -3.79
CA LYS A 124 2.46 -9.99 -3.88
C LYS A 124 2.86 -9.83 -5.33
N LEU A 125 3.51 -8.71 -5.65
CA LEU A 125 4.13 -8.50 -6.96
C LEU A 125 5.02 -9.68 -7.37
N GLY A 126 4.78 -10.19 -8.57
CA GLY A 126 5.42 -11.41 -9.11
C GLY A 126 4.54 -12.66 -9.03
N GLU A 127 3.49 -12.68 -8.20
CA GLU A 127 2.52 -13.78 -8.19
C GLU A 127 1.57 -13.67 -9.40
N PRO A 128 1.28 -14.78 -10.11
CA PRO A 128 0.43 -14.76 -11.29
C PRO A 128 -1.03 -14.42 -10.95
N GLU A 129 -1.49 -14.88 -9.78
CA GLU A 129 -2.84 -14.71 -9.24
C GLU A 129 -2.80 -14.66 -7.70
N ILE A 130 -3.93 -14.31 -7.07
CA ILE A 130 -4.08 -14.38 -5.61
C ILE A 130 -4.13 -15.84 -5.17
N GLY A 131 -3.10 -16.26 -4.43
CA GLY A 131 -3.00 -17.61 -3.86
C GLY A 131 -3.27 -17.70 -2.34
N PHE A 132 -3.36 -16.55 -1.65
CA PHE A 132 -3.41 -16.51 -0.19
C PHE A 132 -4.49 -15.59 0.34
N TRP A 133 -4.97 -15.90 1.54
CA TRP A 133 -5.82 -15.03 2.35
C TRP A 133 -5.39 -15.06 3.81
N HIS A 134 -5.84 -14.09 4.62
CA HIS A 134 -5.65 -14.12 6.07
C HIS A 134 -6.80 -13.43 6.81
N GLU A 135 -7.02 -13.81 8.07
CA GLU A 135 -7.95 -13.09 8.95
C GLU A 135 -7.37 -11.72 9.37
N LEU A 136 -8.23 -10.80 9.81
CA LEU A 136 -7.83 -9.44 10.25
C LEU A 136 -6.80 -9.46 11.38
N THR A 137 -6.91 -10.43 12.29
CA THR A 137 -6.12 -10.52 13.52
C THR A 137 -4.86 -11.38 13.38
N ALA A 138 -4.73 -12.14 12.28
CA ALA A 138 -3.67 -13.14 12.13
C ALA A 138 -2.34 -12.56 11.59
N GLY A 139 -2.36 -11.34 11.04
CA GLY A 139 -1.20 -10.71 10.42
C GLY A 139 -0.60 -11.54 9.26
N PHE A 140 0.61 -11.17 8.82
CA PHE A 140 1.30 -11.83 7.68
C PHE A 140 1.64 -13.31 7.93
N GLN A 141 1.84 -13.71 9.19
CA GLN A 141 2.12 -15.09 9.60
C GLN A 141 0.90 -16.02 9.47
N GLY A 142 -0.29 -15.46 9.29
CA GLY A 142 -1.56 -16.18 9.18
C GLY A 142 -2.03 -16.49 7.76
N ARG A 143 -1.14 -16.43 6.75
CA ARG A 143 -1.50 -16.74 5.36
C ARG A 143 -2.00 -18.18 5.22
N GLN A 144 -3.20 -18.31 4.69
CA GLN A 144 -3.85 -19.57 4.37
C GLN A 144 -4.02 -19.66 2.85
N SER A 145 -3.86 -20.86 2.29
CA SER A 145 -4.10 -21.08 0.86
C SER A 145 -5.57 -20.83 0.52
N VAL A 146 -5.81 -20.26 -0.67
CA VAL A 146 -7.15 -20.12 -1.23
C VAL A 146 -7.73 -21.43 -1.78
N ASP A 147 -6.93 -22.49 -1.95
CA ASP A 147 -7.39 -23.78 -2.51
C ASP A 147 -8.53 -24.43 -1.71
N GLY A 148 -8.60 -24.14 -0.42
CA GLY A 148 -9.67 -24.61 0.48
C GLY A 148 -10.91 -23.72 0.48
N LEU A 149 -10.89 -22.55 -0.17
CA LEU A 149 -12.01 -21.63 -0.18
C LEU A 149 -13.10 -22.13 -1.13
N LYS A 150 -14.32 -22.26 -0.61
CA LYS A 150 -15.48 -22.48 -1.47
C LYS A 150 -15.71 -21.23 -2.32
N PRO A 151 -16.02 -21.38 -3.63
CA PRO A 151 -16.36 -20.24 -4.48
C PRO A 151 -17.51 -19.46 -3.86
N GLN A 152 -17.29 -18.17 -3.59
CA GLN A 152 -18.33 -17.32 -3.03
C GLN A 152 -19.09 -16.61 -4.15
N PRO A 153 -20.42 -16.79 -4.27
CA PRO A 153 -21.21 -16.07 -5.25
C PRO A 153 -21.27 -14.58 -4.88
N ARG A 154 -21.24 -13.70 -5.89
CA ARG A 154 -21.29 -12.24 -5.70
C ARG A 154 -22.50 -11.77 -4.88
N SER A 155 -23.60 -12.53 -4.84
CA SER A 155 -24.78 -12.25 -4.00
C SER A 155 -24.50 -12.28 -2.50
N GLN A 156 -23.42 -12.92 -2.06
CA GLN A 156 -23.02 -13.01 -0.64
C GLN A 156 -22.03 -11.92 -0.22
N VAL A 157 -21.55 -11.10 -1.17
CA VAL A 157 -20.59 -10.03 -0.92
C VAL A 157 -21.31 -8.68 -0.99
N PRO A 158 -21.38 -7.90 0.11
CA PRO A 158 -21.98 -6.58 0.09
C PRO A 158 -21.30 -5.69 -0.96
N SER A 159 -22.08 -5.17 -1.90
CA SER A 159 -21.63 -4.14 -2.84
C SER A 159 -21.93 -2.75 -2.29
N LEU A 160 -21.12 -1.76 -2.67
CA LEU A 160 -21.48 -0.35 -2.51
C LEU A 160 -22.93 -0.17 -2.99
N LYS A 161 -23.81 0.30 -2.10
CA LYS A 161 -25.00 1.01 -2.54
C LYS A 161 -24.51 2.37 -2.98
N SER A 162 -24.49 2.65 -4.29
CA SER A 162 -24.44 4.04 -4.76
C SER A 162 -25.62 4.76 -4.14
N GLN A 163 -25.36 5.56 -3.11
CA GLN A 163 -26.30 6.61 -2.71
C GLN A 163 -26.22 7.66 -3.81
N ILE A 164 -27.25 7.67 -4.65
CA ILE A 164 -27.61 8.80 -5.51
C ILE A 164 -28.13 9.91 -4.60
#